data_AF-F4HRR1-F1
#
_entry.id   AF-F4HRR1-F1
#
_cell.length_a   1.000
_cell.length_b   1.000
_cell.length_c   1.000
_cell.angle_alpha   90.00
_cell.angle_beta   90.00
_cell.angle_gamma   90.00
#
_symmetry.space_group_name_H-M   'P 1'
#
loop_
_entity.id
_entity.type
_entity.pdbx_description
1 polymer ?
#
loop_
_entity_poly.entity_id
_entity_poly.type
_entity_poly.pdbx_seq_one_letter_code
_entity_poly.pdbx_strand_id
1 'polypeptide(L)'
;MQRLLTPCSKIAYTTRYIANPTLPYPNPCDIFINHRGIDTKKTISGLLYDCFTRQRLTAFLDSKSLKPGDRLFVEIDMAIKACGVGIAVFSPRYCDSYFCLHELALLVKNKKRVIPIFCDVKPSELCVKDDKTRPAAEIRRFQLALEEAKYTVGLTFDTSNGDWSEFLAMASDAVTKNLLEVEERIGD
;
A
#
# COMPACT_ATOMS: atom_id res chain seq x y z
N MET A 1 22.25 -27.60 19.83
CA MET A 1 22.72 -26.33 19.23
C MET A 1 21.51 -25.49 18.84
N GLN A 2 21.14 -24.51 19.66
CA GLN A 2 20.11 -23.53 19.30
C GLN A 2 20.72 -22.51 18.33
N ARG A 3 20.24 -22.47 17.10
CA ARG A 3 20.55 -21.38 16.15
C ARG A 3 19.76 -20.14 16.61
N LEU A 4 20.49 -19.19 17.18
CA LEU A 4 20.01 -17.81 17.35
C LEU A 4 19.99 -17.16 15.95
N LEU A 5 18.80 -16.83 15.45
CA LEU A 5 18.63 -16.04 14.24
C LEU A 5 18.97 -14.57 14.54
N THR A 6 19.91 -14.00 13.79
CA THR A 6 20.36 -12.61 13.90
C THR A 6 19.30 -11.61 13.40
N PRO A 7 18.98 -10.53 14.14
CA PRO A 7 18.02 -9.50 13.71
C PRO A 7 18.69 -8.40 12.85
N CYS A 8 19.40 -8.79 11.79
CA CYS A 8 20.29 -7.85 11.07
C CYS A 8 19.57 -6.89 10.11
N SER A 9 18.39 -7.24 9.59
CA SER A 9 17.70 -6.44 8.56
C SER A 9 17.16 -5.10 9.07
N LYS A 10 16.59 -5.06 10.28
CA LYS A 10 16.04 -3.82 10.87
C LYS A 10 17.12 -2.76 11.15
N ILE A 11 18.34 -3.19 11.48
CA ILE A 11 19.46 -2.29 11.81
C ILE A 11 20.00 -1.62 10.55
N ALA A 12 20.13 -2.38 9.45
CA ALA A 12 20.59 -1.85 8.16
C ALA A 12 19.65 -0.77 7.63
N TYR A 13 18.33 -1.01 7.71
CA TYR A 13 17.30 -0.07 7.26
C TYR A 13 17.33 1.26 8.02
N THR A 14 17.43 1.20 9.35
CA THR A 14 17.45 2.39 10.22
C THR A 14 18.66 3.29 9.96
N THR A 15 19.79 2.71 9.57
CA THR A 15 21.06 3.45 9.43
C THR A 15 21.10 4.33 8.17
N ARG A 16 20.45 3.92 7.07
CA ARG A 16 20.45 4.71 5.81
C ARG A 16 19.48 5.89 5.81
N TYR A 17 18.39 5.81 6.57
CA TYR A 17 17.36 6.85 6.66
C TYR A 17 17.86 8.21 7.19
N ILE A 18 18.96 8.22 7.94
CA ILE A 18 19.48 9.43 8.61
C ILE A 18 20.19 10.38 7.60
N ALA A 19 20.44 9.96 6.35
CA ALA A 19 21.46 10.58 5.51
C ALA A 19 21.01 11.64 4.46
N ASN A 20 19.72 11.99 4.28
CA ASN A 20 19.32 12.89 3.17
C ASN A 20 18.33 14.01 3.54
N PRO A 21 18.82 15.18 4.03
CA PRO A 21 17.98 16.30 4.48
C PRO A 21 17.47 17.24 3.36
N THR A 22 17.76 17.00 2.08
CA THR A 22 17.62 18.00 1.00
C THR A 22 16.47 17.78 0.01
N LEU A 23 15.61 16.77 0.19
CA LEU A 23 14.40 16.61 -0.61
C LEU A 23 13.18 17.26 0.08
N PRO A 24 12.21 17.81 -0.67
CA PRO A 24 11.00 18.43 -0.11
C PRO A 24 10.10 17.45 0.68
N TYR A 25 10.48 16.17 0.74
CA TYR A 25 10.04 15.19 1.73
C TYR A 25 11.30 14.59 2.38
N PRO A 26 11.71 15.03 3.59
CA PRO A 26 12.96 14.57 4.23
C PRO A 26 12.91 13.13 4.75
N ASN A 27 11.83 12.40 4.49
CA ASN A 27 11.70 10.99 4.79
C ASN A 27 11.33 10.31 3.47
N PRO A 28 12.14 9.39 2.93
CA PRO A 28 11.62 8.45 1.95
C PRO A 28 10.33 7.85 2.54
N CYS A 29 9.29 7.73 1.72
CA CYS A 29 8.11 7.01 2.17
C CYS A 29 8.39 5.53 1.95
N ASP A 30 7.99 4.67 2.88
CA ASP A 30 8.14 3.22 2.71
C ASP A 30 6.92 2.65 2.03
N ILE A 31 5.74 3.08 2.48
CA ILE A 31 4.48 2.39 2.21
C ILE A 31 3.42 3.38 1.77
N PHE A 32 2.83 3.19 0.59
CA PHE A 32 1.59 3.85 0.20
C PHE A 32 0.40 2.94 0.51
N ILE A 33 -0.52 3.36 1.37
CA ILE A 33 -1.75 2.60 1.67
C ILE A 33 -2.88 3.14 0.79
N ASN A 34 -3.19 2.39 -0.25
CA ASN A 34 -4.31 2.63 -1.15
C ASN A 34 -5.54 1.87 -0.64
N HIS A 35 -6.62 2.59 -0.35
CA HIS A 35 -7.78 2.00 0.33
C HIS A 35 -9.08 2.75 0.06
N ARG A 36 -10.21 2.12 0.41
CA ARG A 36 -11.51 2.78 0.44
C ARG A 36 -11.77 3.36 1.83
N GLY A 37 -11.54 4.66 1.99
CA GLY A 37 -11.67 5.32 3.30
C GLY A 37 -12.98 5.08 4.06
N ILE A 38 -14.13 5.05 3.37
CA ILE A 38 -15.42 4.77 4.03
C ILE A 38 -15.53 3.34 4.60
N ASP A 39 -14.77 2.39 4.06
CA ASP A 39 -14.78 0.99 4.50
C ASP A 39 -13.72 0.76 5.58
N THR A 40 -12.50 1.29 5.38
CA THR A 40 -11.33 0.78 6.10
C THR A 40 -10.54 1.81 6.91
N LYS A 41 -10.87 3.11 6.85
CA LYS A 41 -10.07 4.17 7.51
C LYS A 41 -9.97 4.02 9.03
N LYS A 42 -11.05 3.56 9.68
CA LYS A 42 -11.12 3.38 11.14
C LYS A 42 -10.90 1.92 11.57
N THR A 43 -10.60 1.04 10.63
CA THR A 43 -10.42 -0.40 10.87
C THR A 43 -9.05 -0.79 10.32
N ILE A 44 -9.00 -1.72 9.36
CA ILE A 44 -7.79 -2.34 8.85
C ILE A 44 -6.73 -1.34 8.35
N SER A 45 -7.10 -0.30 7.58
CA SER A 45 -6.11 0.65 7.04
C SER A 45 -5.53 1.56 8.12
N GLY A 46 -6.37 1.99 9.07
CA GLY A 46 -5.92 2.75 10.23
C GLY A 46 -4.96 1.94 11.11
N LEU A 47 -5.29 0.67 11.36
CA LEU A 47 -4.47 -0.27 12.14
C LEU A 47 -3.15 -0.61 11.45
N LEU A 48 -3.15 -0.83 10.13
CA LEU A 48 -1.94 -1.03 9.34
C LEU A 48 -1.01 0.18 9.45
N TYR A 49 -1.54 1.39 9.24
CA TYR A 49 -0.77 2.64 9.39
C TYR A 49 -0.12 2.74 10.77
N ASP A 50 -0.88 2.50 11.85
CA ASP A 50 -0.38 2.58 13.23
C ASP A 50 0.62 1.44 13.54
N CYS A 51 0.45 0.27 12.94
CA CYS A 51 1.37 -0.86 13.05
C CYS A 51 2.73 -0.53 12.40
N PHE A 52 2.73 -0.03 11.16
CA PHE A 52 3.96 0.35 10.46
C PHE A 52 4.67 1.52 11.14
N THR A 53 3.92 2.52 11.61
CA THR A 53 4.47 3.65 12.39
C THR A 53 5.19 3.16 13.64
N ARG A 54 4.61 2.21 14.39
CA ARG A 54 5.25 1.60 15.58
C ARG A 54 6.51 0.81 15.23
N GLN A 55 6.62 0.30 14.01
CA GLN A 55 7.81 -0.39 13.50
C GLN A 55 8.86 0.57 12.91
N ARG A 56 8.63 1.89 13.01
CA ARG A 56 9.48 2.95 12.43
C ARG A 56 9.53 2.94 10.91
N LEU A 57 8.49 2.40 10.27
CA LEU A 57 8.24 2.54 8.85
C LEU A 57 7.37 3.77 8.59
N THR A 58 7.65 4.47 7.50
CA THR A 58 6.91 5.65 7.07
C THR A 58 5.80 5.25 6.10
N ALA A 59 4.55 5.49 6.50
CA ALA A 59 3.40 5.17 5.68
C ALA A 59 2.66 6.45 5.24
N PHE A 60 2.19 6.46 3.99
CA PHE A 60 1.23 7.43 3.49
C PHE A 60 -0.16 6.80 3.49
N LEU A 61 -1.10 7.41 4.21
CA LEU A 61 -2.52 7.06 4.20
C LEU A 61 -3.29 8.37 4.03
N ASP A 62 -3.98 8.54 2.90
CA ASP A 62 -4.67 9.80 2.53
C ASP A 62 -5.45 10.45 3.70
N SER A 63 -6.21 9.65 4.45
CA SER A 63 -7.04 10.08 5.59
C SER A 63 -6.27 10.51 6.85
N LYS A 64 -4.98 10.20 6.94
CA LYS A 64 -4.07 10.60 8.04
C LYS A 64 -2.94 11.54 7.59
N SER A 65 -2.52 11.46 6.32
CA SER A 65 -1.34 12.15 5.79
C SER A 65 -1.67 13.48 5.10
N LEU A 66 -2.86 13.62 4.50
CA LEU A 66 -3.27 14.86 3.86
C LEU A 66 -3.75 15.90 4.87
N LYS A 67 -3.36 17.15 4.67
CA LYS A 67 -3.75 18.31 5.45
C LYS A 67 -4.82 19.13 4.73
N PRO A 68 -5.63 19.91 5.46
CA PRO A 68 -6.51 20.90 4.83
C PRO A 68 -5.71 21.85 3.93
N GLY A 69 -6.13 21.96 2.66
CA GLY A 69 -5.48 22.80 1.65
C GLY A 69 -4.56 22.05 0.68
N ASP A 70 -4.22 20.79 0.98
CA ASP A 70 -3.39 19.97 0.09
C ASP A 70 -4.10 19.71 -1.25
N ARG A 71 -3.32 19.71 -2.33
CA ARG A 71 -3.81 19.36 -3.66
C ARG A 71 -3.85 17.84 -3.78
N LEU A 72 -5.00 17.25 -3.47
CA LEU A 72 -5.24 15.81 -3.40
C LEU A 72 -4.46 14.98 -4.44
N PHE A 73 -4.65 15.25 -5.73
CA PHE A 73 -4.00 14.50 -6.80
C PHE A 73 -2.48 14.68 -6.87
N VAL A 74 -1.98 15.89 -6.53
CA VAL A 74 -0.55 16.22 -6.62
C VAL A 74 0.19 15.53 -5.47
N GLU A 75 -0.32 15.64 -4.24
CA GLU A 75 0.27 14.97 -3.08
C GLU A 75 0.21 13.44 -3.21
N ILE A 76 -0.90 12.89 -3.71
CA ILE A 76 -1.03 11.45 -3.93
C ILE A 76 -0.03 10.95 -4.99
N ASP A 77 0.11 11.63 -6.13
CA ASP A 77 1.07 11.21 -7.17
C ASP A 77 2.52 11.30 -6.67
N MET A 78 2.86 12.35 -5.93
CA MET A 78 4.18 12.48 -5.30
C MET A 78 4.42 11.39 -4.26
N ALA A 79 3.44 11.12 -3.40
CA ALA A 79 3.53 10.06 -2.39
C ALA A 79 3.71 8.69 -3.05
N ILE A 80 2.90 8.35 -4.06
CA ILE A 80 3.05 7.09 -4.80
C ILE A 80 4.45 6.96 -5.40
N LYS A 81 4.99 8.04 -5.98
CA LYS A 81 6.35 8.04 -6.54
C LYS A 81 7.43 7.90 -5.47
N ALA A 82 7.24 8.53 -4.30
CA ALA A 82 8.18 8.48 -3.19
C ALA A 82 8.15 7.15 -2.43
N CYS A 83 6.98 6.52 -2.28
CA CYS A 83 6.84 5.31 -1.50
C CYS A 83 7.49 4.09 -2.19
N GLY A 84 8.18 3.24 -1.43
CA GLY A 84 8.82 2.02 -1.95
C GLY A 84 7.81 0.94 -2.37
N VAL A 85 6.83 0.66 -1.50
CA VAL A 85 5.83 -0.40 -1.67
C VAL A 85 4.42 0.20 -1.59
N GLY A 86 3.51 -0.30 -2.41
CA GLY A 86 2.08 -0.04 -2.30
C GLY A 86 1.36 -1.18 -1.58
N ILE A 87 0.43 -0.86 -0.70
CA ILE A 87 -0.56 -1.81 -0.16
C ILE A 87 -1.91 -1.42 -0.72
N ALA A 88 -2.56 -2.33 -1.44
CA ALA A 88 -3.91 -2.15 -1.94
C ALA A 88 -4.89 -2.91 -1.04
N VAL A 89 -5.60 -2.20 -0.16
CA VAL A 89 -6.60 -2.79 0.73
C VAL A 89 -7.95 -2.80 0.01
N PHE A 90 -8.25 -3.91 -0.64
CA PHE A 90 -9.52 -4.17 -1.30
C PHE A 90 -10.60 -4.47 -0.26
N SER A 91 -11.73 -3.79 -0.41
CA SER A 91 -12.93 -3.90 0.43
C SER A 91 -14.18 -3.96 -0.45
N PRO A 92 -15.37 -4.29 0.09
CA PRO A 92 -16.58 -4.48 -0.71
C PRO A 92 -16.94 -3.31 -1.63
N ARG A 93 -16.68 -2.05 -1.23
CA ARG A 93 -16.99 -0.84 -2.04
C ARG A 93 -15.74 -0.20 -2.64
N TYR A 94 -14.63 -0.93 -2.71
CA TYR A 94 -13.37 -0.40 -3.23
C TYR A 94 -13.51 0.06 -4.70
N CYS A 95 -14.08 -0.78 -5.55
CA CYS A 95 -14.20 -0.52 -6.99
C CYS A 95 -15.27 0.55 -7.33
N ASP A 96 -16.08 0.97 -6.37
CA ASP A 96 -17.04 2.07 -6.56
C ASP A 96 -16.36 3.46 -6.48
N SER A 97 -15.09 3.51 -6.08
CA SER A 97 -14.32 4.74 -5.91
C SER A 97 -13.39 5.00 -7.08
N TYR A 98 -13.66 6.06 -7.84
CA TYR A 98 -12.74 6.55 -8.88
C TYR A 98 -11.32 6.77 -8.33
N PHE A 99 -11.20 7.40 -7.16
CA PHE A 99 -9.91 7.72 -6.55
C PHE A 99 -9.11 6.45 -6.22
N CYS A 100 -9.76 5.41 -5.67
CA CYS A 100 -9.08 4.17 -5.32
C CYS A 100 -8.52 3.47 -6.57
N LEU A 101 -9.33 3.41 -7.64
CA LEU A 101 -8.91 2.84 -8.94
C LEU A 101 -7.81 3.68 -9.59
N HIS A 102 -7.89 5.01 -9.47
CA HIS A 102 -6.88 5.93 -9.98
C HIS A 102 -5.53 5.73 -9.30
N GLU A 103 -5.50 5.67 -7.97
CA GLU A 103 -4.32 5.39 -7.16
C GLU A 103 -3.71 4.01 -7.49
N LEU A 104 -4.53 2.96 -7.56
CA LEU A 104 -4.06 1.62 -7.93
C LEU A 104 -3.40 1.61 -9.31
N ALA A 105 -4.02 2.27 -10.28
CA ALA A 105 -3.46 2.40 -11.62
C ALA A 105 -2.18 3.24 -11.63
N LEU A 106 -2.00 4.20 -10.73
CA LEU A 106 -0.74 4.93 -10.58
C LEU A 106 0.35 4.07 -9.95
N LEU A 107 0.04 3.24 -8.95
CA LEU A 107 0.99 2.28 -8.37
C LEU A 107 1.53 1.33 -9.44
N VAL A 108 0.62 0.70 -10.20
CA VAL A 108 0.97 -0.22 -11.30
C VAL A 108 1.75 0.51 -12.41
N LYS A 109 1.29 1.69 -12.84
CA LYS A 109 1.98 2.49 -13.87
C LYS A 109 3.42 2.84 -13.49
N ASN A 110 3.65 3.17 -12.22
CA ASN A 110 4.99 3.48 -11.70
C ASN A 110 5.79 2.21 -11.31
N LYS A 111 5.32 1.02 -11.72
CA LYS A 111 5.96 -0.29 -11.46
C LYS A 111 6.28 -0.53 -9.98
N LYS A 112 5.43 0.01 -9.10
CA LYS A 112 5.57 -0.19 -7.66
C LYS A 112 5.27 -1.64 -7.31
N ARG A 113 5.96 -2.19 -6.32
CA ARG A 113 5.56 -3.47 -5.72
C ARG A 113 4.23 -3.25 -5.02
N VAL A 114 3.21 -4.02 -5.36
CA VAL A 114 1.88 -3.93 -4.74
C VAL A 114 1.62 -5.19 -3.93
N ILE A 115 1.29 -5.02 -2.65
CA ILE A 115 0.81 -6.09 -1.78
C ILE A 115 -0.71 -5.97 -1.70
N PRO A 116 -1.47 -6.86 -2.35
CA PRO A 116 -2.92 -6.84 -2.28
C PRO A 116 -3.38 -7.44 -0.94
N ILE A 117 -4.33 -6.76 -0.28
CA ILE A 117 -5.01 -7.23 0.93
C ILE A 117 -6.49 -7.26 0.63
N PHE A 118 -7.10 -8.45 0.68
CA PHE A 118 -8.52 -8.66 0.45
C PHE A 118 -9.27 -8.72 1.79
N CYS A 119 -9.89 -7.61 2.15
CA CYS A 119 -10.65 -7.43 3.39
C CYS A 119 -12.15 -7.64 3.13
N ASP A 120 -12.71 -8.71 3.68
CA ASP A 120 -14.14 -9.07 3.54
C ASP A 120 -14.63 -9.15 2.09
N VAL A 121 -13.73 -9.49 1.16
CA VAL A 121 -14.01 -9.57 -0.28
C VAL A 121 -13.12 -10.64 -0.91
N LYS A 122 -13.63 -11.35 -1.91
CA LYS A 122 -12.85 -12.25 -2.77
C LYS A 122 -12.36 -11.49 -4.01
N PRO A 123 -11.20 -11.86 -4.58
CA PRO A 123 -10.71 -11.24 -5.81
C PRO A 123 -11.75 -11.26 -6.96
N SER A 124 -12.56 -12.32 -7.05
CA SER A 124 -13.62 -12.47 -8.06
C SER A 124 -14.75 -11.45 -7.94
N GLU A 125 -14.97 -10.87 -6.76
CA GLU A 125 -16.03 -9.88 -6.50
C GLU A 125 -15.61 -8.47 -6.89
N LEU A 126 -14.31 -8.25 -7.13
CA LEU A 126 -13.77 -6.96 -7.56
C LEU A 126 -13.84 -6.82 -9.08
N CYS A 127 -14.60 -5.83 -9.55
CA CYS A 127 -14.72 -5.49 -10.96
C CYS A 127 -14.84 -3.97 -11.19
N VAL A 128 -14.21 -3.49 -12.26
CA VAL A 128 -14.39 -2.10 -12.73
C VAL A 128 -15.64 -2.04 -13.59
N LYS A 129 -16.64 -1.27 -13.17
CA LYS A 129 -17.88 -1.06 -13.91
C LYS A 129 -17.63 -0.09 -15.07
N ASP A 130 -18.07 -0.46 -16.27
CA ASP A 130 -18.16 0.44 -17.42
C ASP A 130 -19.57 1.04 -17.45
N ASP A 131 -19.71 2.23 -16.86
CA ASP A 131 -20.94 3.02 -16.87
C ASP A 131 -21.05 3.92 -18.12
N LYS A 132 -20.11 3.80 -19.07
CA LYS A 132 -19.98 4.65 -20.28
C LYS A 132 -19.80 6.14 -20.00
N THR A 133 -19.53 6.53 -18.75
CA THR A 133 -19.31 7.94 -18.39
C THR A 133 -17.84 8.36 -18.53
N ARG A 134 -16.92 7.39 -18.61
CA ARG A 134 -15.47 7.60 -18.64
C ARG A 134 -14.88 7.20 -20.00
N PRO A 135 -13.74 7.79 -20.41
CA PRO A 135 -13.05 7.37 -21.61
C PRO A 135 -12.68 5.88 -21.55
N ALA A 136 -12.88 5.15 -22.64
CA ALA A 136 -12.59 3.71 -22.71
C ALA A 136 -11.12 3.38 -22.34
N ALA A 137 -10.18 4.27 -22.67
CA ALA A 137 -8.77 4.12 -22.27
C ALA A 137 -8.57 4.16 -20.75
N GLU A 138 -9.35 4.96 -20.03
CA GLU A 138 -9.28 5.05 -18.57
C GLU A 138 -9.87 3.80 -17.91
N ILE A 139 -11.01 3.31 -18.41
CA ILE A 139 -11.63 2.07 -17.92
C ILE A 139 -10.67 0.88 -18.11
N ARG A 140 -10.05 0.78 -19.31
CA ARG A 140 -9.03 -0.24 -19.58
C ARG A 140 -7.84 -0.14 -18.62
N ARG A 141 -7.36 1.08 -18.35
CA ARG A 141 -6.28 1.31 -17.37
C ARG A 141 -6.65 0.78 -15.98
N PHE A 142 -7.87 1.03 -15.52
CA PHE A 142 -8.34 0.53 -14.23
C PHE A 142 -8.51 -0.99 -14.21
N GLN A 143 -9.06 -1.58 -15.28
CA GLN A 143 -9.23 -3.02 -15.40
C GLN A 143 -7.88 -3.75 -15.33
N LEU A 144 -6.88 -3.28 -16.10
CA LEU A 144 -5.53 -3.85 -16.10
C LEU A 144 -4.87 -3.77 -14.71
N ALA A 145 -4.94 -2.60 -14.06
CA ALA A 145 -4.35 -2.42 -12.74
C ALA A 145 -5.02 -3.30 -11.66
N LEU A 146 -6.35 -3.43 -11.73
CA LEU A 146 -7.10 -4.30 -10.83
C LEU A 146 -6.76 -5.78 -11.08
N GLU A 147 -6.67 -6.18 -12.34
CA GLU A 147 -6.33 -7.56 -12.72
C GLU A 147 -4.92 -7.95 -12.27
N GLU A 148 -3.92 -7.10 -12.50
CA GLU A 148 -2.54 -7.30 -12.04
C GLU A 148 -2.47 -7.45 -10.51
N ALA A 149 -3.17 -6.58 -9.77
CA ALA A 149 -3.22 -6.67 -8.31
C ALA A 149 -3.95 -7.92 -7.82
N LYS A 150 -5.04 -8.34 -8.48
CA LYS A 150 -5.81 -9.56 -8.13
C LYS A 150 -5.00 -10.85 -8.24
N TYR A 151 -4.09 -10.91 -9.21
CA TYR A 151 -3.25 -12.09 -9.46
C TYR A 151 -1.85 -12.00 -8.84
N THR A 152 -1.59 -10.98 -8.03
CA THR A 152 -0.41 -10.89 -7.19
C THR A 152 -0.65 -11.62 -5.86
N VAL A 153 0.36 -12.32 -5.33
CA VAL A 153 0.28 -12.98 -4.02
C VAL A 153 -0.01 -11.93 -2.94
N GLY A 154 -1.10 -12.13 -2.20
CA GLY A 154 -1.61 -11.18 -1.21
C GLY A 154 -1.98 -11.80 0.11
N LEU A 155 -2.64 -11.00 0.93
CA LEU A 155 -3.24 -11.41 2.20
C LEU A 155 -4.75 -11.36 2.09
N THR A 156 -5.43 -12.24 2.83
CA THR A 156 -6.88 -12.22 3.00
C THR A 156 -7.21 -11.99 4.47
N PHE A 157 -8.24 -11.20 4.75
CA PHE A 157 -8.67 -10.95 6.12
C PHE A 157 -10.19 -10.88 6.21
N ASP A 158 -10.76 -11.66 7.13
CA ASP A 158 -12.17 -11.63 7.52
C ASP A 158 -12.26 -10.85 8.84
N THR A 159 -12.85 -9.65 8.81
CA THR A 159 -12.95 -8.79 9.98
C THR A 159 -13.87 -9.35 11.07
N SER A 160 -14.73 -10.32 10.74
CA SER A 160 -15.67 -10.94 11.68
C SER A 160 -15.07 -12.09 12.50
N ASN A 161 -14.07 -12.79 11.95
CA ASN A 161 -13.48 -13.99 12.58
C ASN A 161 -11.95 -13.99 12.64
N GLY A 162 -11.29 -13.00 12.03
CA GLY A 162 -9.83 -13.00 11.84
C GLY A 162 -9.04 -12.65 13.10
N ASP A 163 -7.86 -13.27 13.22
CA ASP A 163 -6.86 -12.88 14.22
C ASP A 163 -6.12 -11.62 13.75
N TRP A 164 -6.41 -10.49 14.39
CA TRP A 164 -5.78 -9.21 14.09
C TRP A 164 -4.27 -9.20 14.35
N SER A 165 -3.80 -9.92 15.37
CA SER A 165 -2.37 -9.94 15.72
C SER A 165 -1.59 -10.72 14.67
N GLU A 166 -2.10 -11.90 14.29
CA GLU A 166 -1.51 -12.71 13.22
C GLU A 166 -1.53 -11.95 11.88
N PHE A 167 -2.66 -11.35 11.53
CA PHE A 167 -2.79 -10.55 10.31
C PHE A 167 -1.79 -9.39 10.25
N LEU A 168 -1.68 -8.61 11.32
CA LEU A 168 -0.73 -7.50 11.38
C LEU A 168 0.73 -7.97 11.30
N ALA A 169 1.06 -9.13 11.88
CA ALA A 169 2.38 -9.74 11.74
C ALA A 169 2.66 -10.14 10.28
N MET A 170 1.74 -10.85 9.63
CA MET A 170 1.87 -11.24 8.22
C MET A 170 2.00 -10.03 7.29
N ALA A 171 1.21 -8.98 7.50
CA ALA A 171 1.29 -7.73 6.73
C ALA A 171 2.65 -7.05 6.91
N SER A 172 3.19 -7.05 8.12
CA SER A 172 4.51 -6.48 8.43
C SER A 172 5.65 -7.26 7.77
N ASP A 173 5.57 -8.59 7.79
CA ASP A 173 6.55 -9.46 7.15
C ASP A 173 6.52 -9.31 5.62
N ALA A 174 5.32 -9.25 5.03
CA ALA A 174 5.15 -9.02 3.60
C ALA A 174 5.75 -7.68 3.15
N VAL A 175 5.50 -6.61 3.92
CA VAL A 175 6.08 -5.28 3.66
C VAL A 175 7.59 -5.30 3.80
N THR A 176 8.12 -5.84 4.90
CA THR A 176 9.56 -5.90 5.16
C THR A 176 10.29 -6.64 4.05
N LYS A 177 9.75 -7.79 3.61
CA LYS A 177 10.33 -8.56 2.50
C LYS A 177 10.34 -7.75 1.19
N ASN A 178 9.22 -7.11 0.84
CA ASN A 178 9.14 -6.32 -0.39
C ASN A 178 10.05 -5.10 -0.37
N LEU A 179 10.22 -4.44 0.78
CA LEU A 179 11.14 -3.30 0.92
C LEU A 179 12.60 -3.73 0.69
N LEU A 180 13.02 -4.86 1.28
CA LEU A 180 14.37 -5.40 1.06
C LEU A 180 14.64 -5.71 -0.43
N GLU A 181 13.69 -6.34 -1.12
CA GLU A 181 13.82 -6.62 -2.56
C GLU A 181 13.86 -5.34 -3.43
N VAL A 182 13.20 -4.26 -2.99
CA VAL A 182 13.25 -2.96 -3.70
C VAL A 182 14.61 -2.30 -3.50
N GLU A 183 15.20 -2.38 -2.30
CA GLU A 183 16.53 -1.84 -2.01
C GLU A 183 17.63 -2.56 -2.78
N GLU A 184 17.55 -3.89 -2.89
CA GLU A 184 18.51 -4.70 -3.66
C GLU A 184 18.56 -4.29 -5.14
N ARG A 185 17.41 -3.94 -5.73
CA ARG A 185 17.33 -3.47 -7.13
C ARG A 185 17.90 -2.07 -7.38
N ILE A 186 18.06 -1.26 -6.33
CA ILE A 186 18.63 0.09 -6.44
C ILE A 186 20.16 0.03 -6.25
N GLY A 187 20.68 -1.06 -5.67
CA GLY A 187 22.10 -1.28 -5.42
C GLY A 187 22.90 -1.90 -6.57
N ASP A 188 22.22 -2.40 -7.61
CA ASP A 188 22.79 -2.92 -8.86
C ASP A 188 22.77 -1.86 -9.97
#